data_AF-A0A8C1QZK3-F1
#
_entry.id   AF-A0A8C1QZK3-F1
#
_cell.length_a   1.000
_cell.length_b   1.000
_cell.length_c   1.000
_cell.angle_alpha   90.00
_cell.angle_beta   90.00
_cell.angle_gamma   90.00
#
_symmetry.space_group_name_H-M   'P 1'
#
loop_
_entity.id
_entity.type
_entity.pdbx_description
1 polymer ?
#
loop_
_entity_poly.entity_id
_entity_poly.type
_entity_poly.pdbx_seq_one_letter_code
_entity_poly.pdbx_strand_id
1 'polypeptide(L)'
;MICFVLNFQETFGEKSLMFTMVLFTRGDDLKNRTIEQCLGKPGSPLMKLIEACGNRFHVFNNNQTEDRTQVTDLLQKIDNMLKTNGGSFYSCKMFREMEREKQEQQIKIIMDRLREREELMKKHEEEKERMKMMMEEERQNQDKERKRREEELKREIREQEKHLREIRDEMRQERETFRHEIEEMKKEKEKRKREKETLQIKHNTETERLMNKIEIERKKREEFKEREEQYKAQIKEKEESEEKMCEEMKREREEWEKQKLDEKMRREEEDEKRREKEQRVYDEFNLRLKQERERMQREKEDLQSKHKREKEKRREIQNRNNRTRETSERDTK
;
A
#
# COMPACT_ATOMS: atom_id res chain seq x y z
N MET A 1 2.01 -107.55 61.80
CA MET A 1 3.29 -108.30 61.81
C MET A 1 4.34 -107.71 60.88
N ILE A 2 4.06 -107.49 59.58
CA ILE A 2 5.06 -106.90 58.64
C ILE A 2 5.56 -105.51 59.09
N CYS A 3 4.67 -104.63 59.56
CA CYS A 3 5.04 -103.30 60.08
C CYS A 3 5.92 -103.38 61.36
N PHE A 4 5.76 -104.42 62.18
CA PHE A 4 6.62 -104.63 63.35
C PHE A 4 8.05 -105.00 62.93
N VAL A 5 8.20 -105.88 61.93
CA VAL A 5 9.52 -106.31 61.42
C VAL A 5 10.28 -105.14 60.81
N LEU A 6 9.60 -104.33 59.99
CA LEU A 6 10.19 -103.15 59.36
C LEU A 6 10.63 -102.12 60.41
N ASN A 7 9.76 -101.78 61.36
CA ASN A 7 10.09 -100.84 62.43
C ASN A 7 11.23 -101.37 63.33
N PHE A 8 11.29 -102.68 63.55
CA PHE A 8 12.34 -103.31 64.35
C PHE A 8 13.71 -103.22 63.65
N GLN A 9 13.77 -103.48 62.34
CA GLN A 9 15.01 -103.33 61.57
C GLN A 9 15.43 -101.86 61.42
N GLU A 10 14.48 -100.94 61.23
CA GLU A 10 14.77 -99.50 61.18
C GLU A 10 15.30 -98.97 62.52
N THR A 11 14.85 -99.55 63.63
CA THR A 11 15.26 -99.13 64.98
C THR A 11 16.54 -99.79 65.43
N PHE A 12 16.70 -101.10 65.22
CA PHE A 12 17.82 -101.89 65.75
C PHE A 12 18.85 -102.28 64.66
N GLY A 13 18.67 -101.80 63.44
CA GLY A 13 19.52 -102.13 62.29
C GLY A 13 19.19 -103.50 61.71
N GLU A 14 19.56 -103.71 60.45
CA GLU A 14 19.21 -104.91 59.70
C GLU A 14 19.77 -106.21 60.32
N LYS A 15 20.93 -106.10 60.99
CA LYS A 15 21.60 -107.22 61.67
C LYS A 15 20.89 -107.67 62.96
N SER A 16 19.93 -106.90 63.48
CA SER A 16 19.19 -107.26 64.71
C SER A 16 18.39 -108.55 64.58
N LEU A 17 17.86 -108.84 63.39
CA LEU A 17 17.11 -110.06 63.12
C LEU A 17 17.96 -111.32 63.22
N MET A 18 19.29 -111.21 63.05
CA MET A 18 20.22 -112.33 63.23
C MET A 18 20.24 -112.83 64.68
N PHE A 19 19.89 -112.01 65.66
CA PHE A 19 19.89 -112.35 67.10
C PHE A 19 18.49 -112.47 67.68
N THR A 20 17.46 -112.49 66.83
CA THR A 20 16.06 -112.53 67.25
C THR A 20 15.45 -113.91 66.98
N MET A 21 14.61 -114.38 67.91
CA MET A 21 13.87 -115.64 67.83
C MET A 21 12.39 -115.38 68.13
N VAL A 22 11.50 -116.08 67.43
CA VAL A 22 10.05 -115.95 67.64
C VAL A 22 9.59 -116.91 68.74
N LEU A 23 8.99 -116.40 69.80
CA LEU A 23 8.42 -117.20 70.89
C LEU A 23 6.90 -117.30 70.74
N PHE A 24 6.39 -118.52 70.59
CA PHE A 24 4.97 -118.83 70.62
C PHE A 24 4.57 -119.23 72.03
N THR A 25 3.63 -118.50 72.63
CA THR A 25 3.07 -118.84 73.94
C THR A 25 1.75 -119.61 73.80
N ARG A 26 1.30 -120.26 74.89
CA ARG A 26 0.09 -121.12 74.92
C ARG A 26 0.27 -122.40 74.11
N GLY A 27 1.39 -123.09 74.32
CA GLY A 27 1.67 -124.36 73.66
C GLY A 27 0.61 -125.45 73.93
N ASP A 28 -0.13 -125.36 75.03
CA ASP A 28 -1.26 -126.25 75.37
C ASP A 28 -2.41 -126.18 74.36
N ASP A 29 -2.61 -125.04 73.70
CA ASP A 29 -3.63 -124.88 72.66
C ASP A 29 -3.35 -125.72 71.40
N LEU A 30 -2.11 -126.22 71.23
CA LEU A 30 -1.71 -127.04 70.08
C LEU A 30 -2.28 -128.48 70.14
N LYS A 31 -2.74 -128.95 71.31
CA LYS A 31 -3.24 -130.32 71.52
C LYS A 31 -2.27 -131.37 70.91
N ASN A 32 -2.75 -132.24 70.01
CA ASN A 32 -1.95 -133.27 69.34
C ASN A 32 -1.36 -132.82 67.98
N ARG A 33 -1.38 -131.52 67.67
CA ARG A 33 -0.81 -130.97 66.43
C ARG A 33 0.57 -130.39 66.68
N THR A 34 1.43 -130.43 65.68
CA THR A 34 2.73 -129.73 65.77
C THR A 34 2.53 -128.25 65.45
N ILE A 35 3.38 -127.39 65.99
CA ILE A 35 3.33 -125.96 65.69
C ILE A 35 3.47 -125.68 64.20
N GLU A 36 4.25 -126.48 63.46
CA GLU A 36 4.42 -126.38 62.01
C GLU A 36 3.11 -126.59 61.25
N GLN A 37 2.19 -127.39 61.79
CA GLN A 37 0.83 -127.57 61.23
C GLN A 37 -0.09 -126.39 61.53
N CYS A 38 0.27 -125.58 62.53
CA CYS A 38 -0.43 -124.35 62.92
C CYS A 38 0.21 -123.09 62.34
N LEU A 39 1.44 -123.19 61.82
CA LEU A 39 2.06 -122.13 61.03
C LEU A 39 1.22 -121.93 59.75
N GLY A 40 0.88 -120.68 59.45
CA GLY A 40 0.05 -120.35 58.30
C GLY A 40 0.67 -120.79 56.96
N LYS A 41 -0.06 -120.61 55.86
CA LYS A 41 0.45 -120.92 54.51
C LYS A 41 1.81 -120.22 54.25
N PRO A 42 2.70 -120.82 53.44
CA PRO A 42 3.91 -120.17 52.97
C PRO A 42 3.62 -118.76 52.44
N GLY A 43 4.47 -117.78 52.82
CA GLY A 43 4.30 -116.37 52.44
C GLY A 43 3.33 -115.54 53.31
N SER A 44 2.69 -116.14 54.32
CA SER A 44 1.91 -115.39 55.32
C SER A 44 2.81 -114.41 56.12
N PRO A 45 2.26 -113.30 56.66
CA PRO A 45 3.03 -112.34 57.47
C PRO A 45 3.81 -112.95 58.63
N LEU A 46 3.30 -114.03 59.22
CA LEU A 46 3.95 -114.77 60.30
C LEU A 46 5.13 -115.61 59.77
N MET A 47 4.95 -116.31 58.65
CA MET A 47 6.03 -117.10 58.03
C MET A 47 7.17 -116.20 57.56
N LYS A 48 6.86 -115.05 56.95
CA LYS A 48 7.87 -114.05 56.57
C LYS A 48 8.68 -113.53 57.76
N LEU A 49 8.05 -113.34 58.91
CA LEU A 49 8.74 -112.97 60.15
C LEU A 49 9.66 -114.09 60.63
N ILE A 50 9.18 -115.34 60.64
CA ILE A 50 9.99 -116.50 61.03
C ILE A 50 11.19 -116.68 60.10
N GLU A 51 10.98 -116.55 58.79
CA GLU A 51 12.03 -116.61 57.76
C GLU A 51 13.07 -115.50 57.96
N ALA A 52 12.63 -114.26 58.20
CA ALA A 52 13.52 -113.13 58.48
C ALA A 52 14.32 -113.33 59.77
N CYS A 53 13.78 -114.05 60.74
CA CYS A 53 14.46 -114.50 61.96
C CYS A 53 15.26 -115.81 61.77
N GLY A 54 15.54 -116.22 60.53
CA GLY A 54 16.37 -117.41 60.23
C GLY A 54 15.69 -118.74 60.57
N ASN A 55 14.36 -118.80 60.48
CA ASN A 55 13.52 -119.94 60.87
C ASN A 55 13.64 -120.35 62.35
N ARG A 56 14.05 -119.41 63.22
CA ARG A 56 14.21 -119.65 64.65
C ARG A 56 12.91 -119.33 65.39
N PHE A 57 12.28 -120.37 65.93
CA PHE A 57 11.15 -120.21 66.83
C PHE A 57 11.16 -121.27 67.96
N HIS A 58 10.43 -120.96 69.03
CA HIS A 58 10.22 -121.86 70.15
C HIS A 58 8.77 -121.75 70.63
N VAL A 59 8.22 -122.86 71.12
CA VAL A 59 6.85 -122.92 71.64
C VAL A 59 6.91 -123.16 73.13
N PHE A 60 6.20 -122.35 73.89
CA PHE A 60 6.26 -122.31 75.33
C PHE A 60 4.86 -122.44 75.93
N ASN A 61 4.68 -123.36 76.88
CA ASN A 61 3.43 -123.53 77.61
C ASN A 61 3.53 -122.92 79.01
N ASN A 62 2.99 -121.72 79.16
CA ASN A 62 3.03 -120.98 80.42
C ASN A 62 2.21 -121.62 81.55
N ASN A 63 1.30 -122.55 81.24
CA ASN A 63 0.42 -123.21 82.23
C ASN A 63 1.09 -124.45 82.86
N GLN A 64 2.20 -124.94 82.30
CA GLN A 64 2.89 -126.14 82.77
C GLN A 64 4.14 -125.77 83.56
N THR A 65 3.92 -125.27 84.79
CA THR A 65 4.98 -124.66 85.62
C THR A 65 5.98 -125.64 86.22
N GLU A 66 5.65 -126.93 86.26
CA GLU A 66 6.53 -127.98 86.79
C GLU A 66 7.56 -128.47 85.77
N ASP A 67 7.32 -128.24 84.48
CA ASP A 67 8.19 -128.71 83.40
C ASP A 67 9.33 -127.72 83.11
N ARG A 68 10.51 -128.01 83.67
CA ARG A 68 11.72 -127.22 83.42
C ARG A 68 12.42 -127.56 82.09
N THR A 69 11.94 -128.56 81.35
CA THR A 69 12.58 -128.96 80.09
C THR A 69 12.37 -127.92 78.99
N GLN A 70 11.20 -127.26 78.92
CA GLN A 70 10.90 -126.20 77.95
C GLN A 70 11.87 -125.01 78.05
N VAL A 71 12.24 -124.64 79.29
CA VAL A 71 13.24 -123.60 79.53
C VAL A 71 14.62 -124.05 79.06
N THR A 72 14.98 -125.31 79.33
CA THR A 72 16.26 -125.89 78.93
C THR A 72 16.39 -125.94 77.40
N ASP A 73 15.32 -126.35 76.71
CA ASP A 73 15.26 -126.41 75.24
C ASP A 73 15.33 -125.01 74.61
N LEU A 74 14.68 -124.01 75.22
CA LEU A 74 14.78 -122.62 74.77
C LEU A 74 16.21 -122.10 74.90
N LEU A 75 16.86 -122.33 76.05
CA LEU A 75 18.25 -121.93 76.28
C LEU A 75 19.19 -122.62 75.30
N GLN A 76 19.00 -123.91 75.02
CA GLN A 76 19.79 -124.62 74.02
C GLN A 76 19.62 -124.04 72.61
N LYS A 77 18.40 -123.62 72.23
CA LYS A 77 18.16 -122.92 70.95
C LYS A 77 18.84 -121.55 70.91
N ILE A 78 18.86 -120.82 72.02
CA ILE A 78 19.57 -119.54 72.13
C ILE A 78 21.09 -119.76 71.98
N ASP A 79 21.65 -120.76 72.65
CA ASP A 79 23.08 -121.10 72.54
C ASP A 79 23.46 -121.48 71.10
N ASN A 80 22.62 -122.27 70.43
CA ASN A 80 22.84 -122.64 69.04
C ASN A 80 22.76 -121.41 68.11
N MET A 81 21.83 -120.48 68.35
CA MET A 81 21.75 -119.21 67.63
C MET A 81 23.03 -118.38 67.80
N LEU A 82 23.53 -118.24 69.02
CA LEU A 82 24.77 -117.50 69.30
C LEU A 82 25.97 -118.17 68.61
N LYS A 83 26.10 -119.50 68.68
CA LYS A 83 27.15 -120.26 67.97
C LYS A 83 27.11 -120.03 66.45
N THR A 84 25.90 -120.02 65.87
CA THR A 84 25.70 -119.78 64.43
C THR A 84 26.09 -118.36 64.04
N ASN A 85 25.88 -117.39 64.95
CA ASN A 85 26.30 -116.01 64.81
C ASN A 85 27.78 -115.78 65.24
N GLY A 86 28.61 -116.83 65.24
CA GLY A 86 30.04 -116.75 65.56
C GLY A 86 30.36 -116.57 67.05
N GLY A 87 29.44 -116.93 67.94
CA GLY A 87 29.55 -116.75 69.39
C GLY A 87 29.31 -115.32 69.87
N SER A 88 28.93 -114.42 68.96
CA SER A 88 28.70 -113.00 69.25
C SER A 88 27.28 -112.74 69.72
N PHE A 89 27.05 -111.60 70.37
CA PHE A 89 25.75 -111.10 70.79
C PHE A 89 25.45 -109.78 70.07
N TYR A 90 24.16 -109.46 69.93
CA TYR A 90 23.77 -108.12 69.46
C TYR A 90 24.33 -107.09 70.45
N SER A 91 25.22 -106.23 69.97
CA SER A 91 25.98 -105.32 70.83
C SER A 91 25.58 -103.87 70.60
N CYS A 92 25.74 -103.03 71.63
CA CYS A 92 25.58 -101.59 71.50
C CYS A 92 26.50 -100.99 70.41
N LYS A 93 27.62 -101.65 70.07
CA LYS A 93 28.51 -101.23 68.99
C LYS A 93 27.79 -101.29 67.64
N MET A 94 27.04 -102.37 67.37
CA MET A 94 26.29 -102.53 66.12
C MET A 94 25.14 -101.53 66.01
N PHE A 95 24.46 -101.23 67.11
CA PHE A 95 23.44 -100.18 67.17
C PHE A 95 24.04 -98.79 66.88
N ARG A 96 25.15 -98.45 67.53
CA ARG A 96 25.87 -97.18 67.32
C ARG A 96 26.43 -97.04 65.91
N GLU A 97 26.85 -98.13 65.27
CA GLU A 97 27.29 -98.14 63.88
C GLU A 97 26.13 -97.78 62.93
N MET A 98 24.96 -98.39 63.12
CA MET A 98 23.76 -98.05 62.35
C MET A 98 23.33 -96.59 62.56
N GLU A 99 23.32 -96.09 63.80
CA GLU A 99 22.99 -94.69 64.08
C GLU A 99 23.96 -93.73 63.36
N ARG A 100 25.25 -94.08 63.34
CA ARG A 100 26.27 -93.30 62.63
C ARG A 100 26.03 -93.30 61.12
N GLU A 101 25.79 -94.47 60.52
CA GLU A 101 25.48 -94.58 59.09
C GLU A 101 24.25 -93.74 58.71
N LYS A 102 23.20 -93.77 59.54
CA LYS A 102 22.00 -92.95 59.36
C LYS A 102 22.31 -91.44 59.44
N GLN A 103 23.12 -91.03 60.41
CA GLN A 103 23.54 -89.63 60.55
C GLN A 103 24.41 -89.18 59.37
N GLU A 104 25.36 -90.00 58.94
CA GLU A 104 26.23 -89.71 57.79
C GLU A 104 25.43 -89.56 56.49
N GLN A 105 24.44 -90.41 56.26
CA GLN A 105 23.53 -90.29 55.11
C GLN A 105 22.72 -88.99 55.17
N GLN A 106 22.19 -88.62 56.34
CA GLN A 106 21.46 -87.35 56.49
C GLN A 106 22.35 -86.13 56.25
N ILE A 107 23.58 -86.14 56.77
CA ILE A 107 24.56 -85.08 56.55
C ILE A 107 24.89 -84.96 55.06
N LYS A 108 25.10 -86.08 54.37
CA LYS A 108 25.38 -86.09 52.93
C LYS A 108 24.25 -85.43 52.13
N ILE A 109 22.99 -85.80 52.42
CA ILE A 109 21.80 -85.20 51.76
C ILE A 109 21.75 -83.68 52.00
N ILE A 110 22.02 -83.23 53.22
CA ILE A 110 22.03 -81.79 53.55
C ILE A 110 23.15 -81.08 52.78
N MET A 111 24.35 -81.65 52.75
CA MET A 111 25.50 -81.06 52.05
C MET A 111 25.28 -80.98 50.54
N ASP A 112 24.66 -81.98 49.92
CA ASP A 112 24.33 -81.96 48.49
C ASP A 112 23.31 -80.86 48.18
N ARG A 113 22.26 -80.73 49.00
CA ARG A 113 21.26 -79.64 48.88
C ARG A 113 21.87 -78.25 49.06
N LEU A 114 22.85 -78.10 49.96
CA LEU A 114 23.55 -76.83 50.16
C LEU A 114 24.37 -76.46 48.94
N ARG A 115 25.08 -77.42 48.33
CA ARG A 115 25.83 -77.21 47.08
C ARG A 115 24.92 -76.81 45.92
N GLU A 116 23.83 -77.52 45.71
CA GLU A 116 22.84 -77.17 44.67
C GLU A 116 22.29 -75.76 44.86
N ARG A 117 22.00 -75.37 46.11
CA ARG A 117 21.52 -74.02 46.43
C ARG A 117 22.56 -72.95 46.17
N GLU A 118 23.82 -73.19 46.52
CA GLU A 118 24.92 -72.25 46.27
C GLU A 118 25.14 -72.04 44.77
N GLU A 119 25.15 -73.12 43.98
CA GLU A 119 25.26 -73.04 42.52
C GLU A 119 24.08 -72.29 41.89
N LEU A 120 22.86 -72.51 42.39
CA LEU A 120 21.68 -71.79 41.92
C LEU A 120 21.76 -70.29 42.23
N MET A 121 22.19 -69.94 43.45
CA MET A 121 22.39 -68.54 43.85
C MET A 121 23.44 -67.86 42.97
N LYS A 122 24.56 -68.54 42.70
CA LYS A 122 25.61 -68.01 41.82
C LYS A 122 25.11 -67.76 40.41
N LYS A 123 24.36 -68.71 39.82
CA LYS A 123 23.74 -68.54 38.50
C LYS A 123 22.77 -67.36 38.48
N HIS A 124 21.94 -67.23 39.50
CA HIS A 124 20.99 -66.12 39.61
C HIS A 124 21.70 -64.76 39.72
N GLU A 125 22.82 -64.70 40.44
CA GLU A 125 23.61 -63.48 40.58
C GLU A 125 24.32 -63.10 39.27
N GLU A 126 24.88 -64.09 38.55
CA GLU A 126 25.44 -63.89 37.22
C GLU A 126 24.39 -63.41 36.20
N GLU A 127 23.18 -63.98 36.21
CA GLU A 127 22.08 -63.51 35.36
C GLU A 127 21.66 -62.08 35.71
N LYS A 128 21.58 -61.75 37.00
CA LYS A 128 21.23 -60.41 37.46
C LYS A 128 22.26 -59.37 37.01
N GLU A 129 23.55 -59.67 37.10
CA GLU A 129 24.60 -58.77 36.59
C GLU A 129 24.57 -58.67 35.06
N ARG A 130 24.30 -59.75 34.31
CA ARG A 130 24.09 -59.67 32.85
C ARG A 130 22.90 -58.78 32.48
N MET A 131 21.77 -58.94 33.18
CA MET A 131 20.57 -58.11 32.98
C MET A 131 20.86 -56.63 33.24
N LYS A 132 21.62 -56.34 34.29
CA LYS A 132 22.03 -54.98 34.67
C LYS A 132 22.95 -54.34 33.63
N MET A 133 23.90 -55.09 33.07
CA MET A 133 24.73 -54.60 31.97
C MET A 133 23.91 -54.30 30.71
N MET A 134 22.98 -55.19 30.32
CA MET A 134 22.09 -54.93 29.17
C MET A 134 21.23 -53.68 29.38
N MET A 135 20.66 -53.50 30.57
CA MET A 135 19.87 -52.30 30.87
C MET A 135 20.69 -51.02 30.82
N GLU A 136 21.93 -51.03 31.32
CA GLU A 136 22.81 -49.84 31.25
C GLU A 136 23.27 -49.55 29.81
N GLU A 137 23.57 -50.58 29.02
CA GLU A 137 23.90 -50.41 27.60
C GLU A 137 22.72 -49.85 26.80
N GLU A 138 21.51 -50.35 27.04
CA GLU A 138 20.30 -49.83 26.41
C GLU A 138 20.05 -48.37 26.81
N ARG A 139 20.22 -48.02 28.09
CA ARG A 139 20.14 -46.63 28.58
C ARG A 139 21.14 -45.72 27.87
N GLN A 140 22.40 -46.18 27.72
CA GLN A 140 23.42 -45.43 27.00
C GLN A 140 23.10 -45.26 25.51
N ASN A 141 22.53 -46.29 24.87
CA ASN A 141 22.12 -46.21 23.47
C ASN A 141 20.95 -45.23 23.29
N GLN A 142 19.95 -45.27 24.17
CA GLN A 142 18.85 -44.31 24.19
C GLN A 142 19.35 -42.87 24.42
N ASP A 143 20.27 -42.65 25.34
CA ASP A 143 20.87 -41.32 25.58
C ASP A 143 21.67 -40.81 24.36
N LYS A 144 22.43 -41.68 23.70
CA LYS A 144 23.15 -41.34 22.46
C LYS A 144 22.19 -40.99 21.33
N GLU A 145 21.13 -41.77 21.15
CA GLU A 145 20.12 -41.52 20.12
C GLU A 145 19.38 -40.22 20.38
N ARG A 146 18.98 -39.97 21.64
CA ARG A 146 18.37 -38.71 22.05
C ARG A 146 19.27 -37.51 21.76
N LYS A 147 20.56 -37.58 22.09
CA LYS A 147 21.54 -36.51 21.76
C LYS A 147 21.66 -36.27 20.27
N ARG A 148 21.71 -37.33 19.45
CA ARG A 148 21.74 -37.20 17.98
C ARG A 148 20.51 -36.46 17.45
N ARG A 149 19.31 -36.85 17.91
CA ARG A 149 18.05 -36.19 17.53
C ARG A 149 18.02 -34.73 17.97
N GLU A 150 18.48 -34.42 19.18
CA GLU A 150 18.57 -33.04 19.69
C GLU A 150 19.55 -32.19 18.85
N GLU A 151 20.71 -32.75 18.47
CA GLU A 151 21.68 -32.05 17.62
C GLU A 151 21.19 -31.83 16.18
N GLU A 152 20.41 -32.77 15.64
CA GLU A 152 19.77 -32.65 14.33
C GLU A 152 18.70 -31.56 14.34
N LEU A 153 17.78 -31.59 15.32
CA LEU A 153 16.78 -30.53 15.49
C LEU A 153 17.44 -29.16 15.69
N LYS A 154 18.54 -29.09 16.45
CA LYS A 154 19.29 -27.84 16.66
C LYS A 154 19.99 -27.36 15.38
N ARG A 155 20.32 -28.24 14.44
CA ARG A 155 20.84 -27.85 13.12
C ARG A 155 19.72 -27.31 12.24
N GLU A 156 18.58 -27.98 12.18
CA GLU A 156 17.40 -27.51 11.43
C GLU A 156 16.93 -26.14 11.90
N ILE A 157 16.83 -25.92 13.21
CA ILE A 157 16.45 -24.60 13.76
C ILE A 157 17.46 -23.52 13.32
N ARG A 158 18.77 -23.81 13.35
CA ARG A 158 19.79 -22.84 12.91
C ARG A 158 19.67 -22.50 11.42
N GLU A 159 19.38 -23.50 10.58
CA GLU A 159 19.16 -23.29 9.15
C GLU A 159 17.89 -22.47 8.88
N GLN A 160 16.78 -22.81 9.55
CA GLN A 160 15.53 -22.04 9.45
C GLN A 160 15.72 -20.60 9.92
N GLU A 161 16.42 -20.37 11.04
CA GLU A 161 16.75 -19.02 11.49
C GLU A 161 17.63 -18.27 10.49
N LYS A 162 18.56 -18.94 9.82
CA LYS A 162 19.40 -18.33 8.78
C LYS A 162 18.54 -17.91 7.59
N HIS A 163 17.68 -18.80 7.10
CA HIS A 163 16.73 -18.49 6.03
C HIS A 163 15.78 -17.34 6.39
N LEU A 164 15.26 -17.32 7.62
CA LEU A 164 14.44 -16.21 8.13
C LEU A 164 15.22 -14.88 8.23
N ARG A 165 16.53 -14.94 8.54
CA ARG A 165 17.41 -13.76 8.52
C ARG A 165 17.61 -13.25 7.10
N GLU A 166 17.89 -14.14 6.15
CA GLU A 166 18.05 -13.80 4.73
C GLU A 166 16.78 -13.13 4.18
N ILE A 167 15.60 -13.71 4.37
CA ILE A 167 14.31 -13.09 3.96
C ILE A 167 14.12 -11.72 4.61
N ARG A 168 14.47 -11.58 5.89
CA ARG A 168 14.34 -10.30 6.62
C ARG A 168 15.23 -9.22 6.02
N ASP A 169 16.46 -9.57 5.67
CA ASP A 169 17.42 -8.64 5.09
C ASP A 169 17.03 -8.26 3.65
N GLU A 170 16.52 -9.20 2.85
CA GLU A 170 15.95 -8.92 1.53
C GLU A 170 14.78 -7.93 1.62
N MET A 171 13.80 -8.20 2.48
CA MET A 171 12.67 -7.28 2.72
C MET A 171 13.15 -5.91 3.19
N ARG A 172 14.24 -5.84 3.96
CA ARG A 172 14.81 -4.57 4.43
C ARG A 172 15.41 -3.80 3.27
N GLN A 173 16.19 -4.46 2.40
CA GLN A 173 16.79 -3.84 1.22
C GLN A 173 15.72 -3.33 0.27
N GLU A 174 14.69 -4.13 -0.01
CA GLU A 174 13.58 -3.74 -0.89
C GLU A 174 12.80 -2.53 -0.32
N ARG A 175 12.62 -2.47 1.00
CA ARG A 175 12.04 -1.29 1.66
C ARG A 175 12.94 -0.06 1.56
N GLU A 176 14.27 -0.23 1.60
CA GLU A 176 15.23 0.86 1.45
C GLU A 176 15.24 1.40 0.02
N THR A 177 15.24 0.53 -0.99
CA THR A 177 15.15 0.93 -2.41
C THR A 177 13.85 1.66 -2.69
N PHE A 178 12.72 1.11 -2.24
CA PHE A 178 11.41 1.75 -2.41
C PHE A 178 11.32 3.12 -1.72
N ARG A 179 11.92 3.26 -0.52
CA ARG A 179 12.02 4.56 0.15
C ARG A 179 12.82 5.56 -0.68
N HIS A 180 13.96 5.14 -1.24
CA HIS A 180 14.81 6.00 -2.06
C HIS A 180 14.08 6.45 -3.35
N GLU A 181 13.40 5.54 -4.04
CA GLU A 181 12.61 5.85 -5.23
C GLU A 181 11.50 6.87 -4.93
N ILE A 182 10.77 6.71 -3.83
CA ILE A 182 9.76 7.67 -3.40
C ILE A 182 10.37 9.04 -3.15
N GLU A 183 11.54 9.10 -2.51
CA GLU A 183 12.21 10.36 -2.19
C GLU A 183 12.71 11.07 -3.44
N GLU A 184 13.27 10.35 -4.41
CA GLU A 184 13.64 10.89 -5.73
C GLU A 184 12.42 11.39 -6.50
N MET A 185 11.33 10.62 -6.54
CA MET A 185 10.08 11.07 -7.14
C MET A 185 9.54 12.36 -6.49
N LYS A 186 9.67 12.51 -5.17
CA LYS A 186 9.28 13.74 -4.45
C LYS A 186 10.15 14.93 -4.85
N LYS A 187 11.48 14.76 -4.91
CA LYS A 187 12.40 15.81 -5.34
C LYS A 187 12.12 16.26 -6.77
N GLU A 188 11.93 15.32 -7.69
CA GLU A 188 11.61 15.61 -9.09
C GLU A 188 10.26 16.34 -9.21
N LYS A 189 9.24 15.91 -8.45
CA LYS A 189 7.94 16.59 -8.41
C LYS A 189 8.04 18.03 -7.90
N GLU A 190 8.81 18.28 -6.84
CA GLU A 190 9.05 19.63 -6.32
C GLU A 190 9.86 20.49 -7.30
N LYS A 191 10.85 19.91 -7.99
CA LYS A 191 11.60 20.60 -9.05
C LYS A 191 10.67 21.03 -10.19
N ARG A 192 9.83 20.13 -10.71
CA ARG A 192 8.83 20.45 -11.75
C ARG A 192 7.84 21.52 -11.28
N LYS A 193 7.43 21.48 -10.01
CA LYS A 193 6.56 22.49 -9.42
C LYS A 193 7.22 23.87 -9.43
N ARG A 194 8.47 23.97 -8.97
CA ARG A 194 9.26 25.22 -9.01
C ARG A 194 9.47 25.71 -10.43
N GLU A 195 9.82 24.83 -11.37
CA GLU A 195 9.96 25.18 -12.78
C GLU A 195 8.67 25.76 -13.34
N LYS A 196 7.52 25.11 -13.07
CA LYS A 196 6.20 25.61 -13.47
C LYS A 196 5.89 26.97 -12.86
N GLU A 197 6.17 27.17 -11.58
CA GLU A 197 6.00 28.47 -10.89
C GLU A 197 6.89 29.55 -11.53
N THR A 198 8.17 29.26 -11.79
CA THR A 198 9.07 30.22 -12.45
C THR A 198 8.62 30.56 -13.87
N LEU A 199 8.12 29.58 -14.63
CA LEU A 199 7.60 29.80 -15.97
C LEU A 199 6.32 30.64 -15.92
N GLN A 200 5.45 30.39 -14.94
CA GLN A 200 4.24 31.18 -14.72
C GLN A 200 4.57 32.64 -14.37
N ILE A 201 5.56 32.87 -13.50
CA ILE A 201 6.02 34.22 -13.16
C ILE A 201 6.53 34.92 -14.42
N LYS A 202 7.40 34.28 -15.21
CA LYS A 202 7.92 34.83 -16.48
C LYS A 202 6.79 35.21 -17.44
N HIS A 203 5.82 34.32 -17.63
CA HIS A 203 4.66 34.57 -18.48
C HIS A 203 3.85 35.78 -17.99
N ASN A 204 3.58 35.86 -16.68
CA ASN A 204 2.82 36.96 -16.09
C ASN A 204 3.56 38.29 -16.24
N THR A 205 4.86 38.34 -15.95
CA THR A 205 5.68 39.55 -16.12
C THR A 205 5.73 40.01 -17.57
N GLU A 206 5.85 39.09 -18.52
CA GLU A 206 5.85 39.46 -19.94
C GLU A 206 4.48 39.95 -20.41
N THR A 207 3.40 39.32 -19.92
CA THR A 207 2.03 39.78 -20.16
C THR A 207 1.84 41.21 -19.63
N GLU A 208 2.32 41.50 -18.42
CA GLU A 208 2.25 42.84 -17.83
C GLU A 208 3.06 43.87 -18.62
N ARG A 209 4.27 43.51 -19.09
CA ARG A 209 5.07 44.37 -19.97
C ARG A 209 4.35 44.70 -21.27
N LEU A 210 3.75 43.69 -21.91
CA LEU A 210 2.99 43.88 -23.15
C LEU A 210 1.76 44.75 -22.92
N MET A 211 1.01 44.49 -21.84
CA MET A 211 -0.13 45.32 -21.43
C MET A 211 0.27 46.78 -21.21
N ASN A 212 1.37 47.03 -20.48
CA ASN A 212 1.89 48.38 -20.27
C ASN A 212 2.31 49.04 -21.60
N LYS A 213 2.92 48.28 -22.52
CA LYS A 213 3.30 48.81 -23.84
C LYS A 213 2.08 49.18 -24.66
N ILE A 214 1.05 48.33 -24.69
CA ILE A 214 -0.22 48.61 -25.37
C ILE A 214 -0.89 49.86 -24.76
N GLU A 215 -0.89 49.97 -23.43
CA GLU A 215 -1.49 51.11 -22.73
C GLU A 215 -0.76 52.42 -23.03
N ILE A 216 0.58 52.40 -23.07
CA ILE A 216 1.37 53.57 -23.47
C ILE A 216 1.05 53.99 -24.91
N GLU A 217 1.00 53.04 -25.85
CA GLU A 217 0.66 53.35 -27.25
C GLU A 217 -0.78 53.85 -27.39
N ARG A 218 -1.71 53.30 -26.59
CA ARG A 218 -3.09 53.79 -26.52
C ARG A 218 -3.15 55.24 -26.06
N LYS A 219 -2.44 55.58 -24.96
CA LYS A 219 -2.36 56.96 -24.46
C LYS A 219 -1.75 57.91 -25.49
N LYS A 220 -0.63 57.54 -26.13
CA LYS A 220 -0.04 58.35 -27.22
C LYS A 220 -1.03 58.58 -28.35
N ARG A 221 -1.82 57.56 -28.72
CA ARG A 221 -2.84 57.67 -29.77
C ARG A 221 -3.99 58.57 -29.36
N GLU A 222 -4.42 58.51 -28.09
CA GLU A 222 -5.43 59.40 -27.51
C GLU A 222 -4.91 60.86 -27.47
N GLU A 223 -3.70 61.10 -26.98
CA GLU A 223 -3.06 62.42 -26.99
C GLU A 223 -2.90 62.98 -28.40
N PHE A 224 -2.53 62.14 -29.37
CA PHE A 224 -2.42 62.55 -30.77
C PHE A 224 -3.77 62.99 -31.34
N LYS A 225 -4.84 62.22 -31.07
CA LYS A 225 -6.20 62.57 -31.48
C LYS A 225 -6.65 63.88 -30.86
N GLU A 226 -6.40 64.07 -29.56
CA GLU A 226 -6.79 65.29 -28.86
C GLU A 226 -6.06 66.51 -29.43
N ARG A 227 -4.75 66.41 -29.71
CA ARG A 227 -4.02 67.48 -30.41
C ARG A 227 -4.55 67.73 -31.82
N GLU A 228 -4.87 66.69 -32.57
CA GLU A 228 -5.43 66.82 -33.92
C GLU A 228 -6.79 67.55 -33.89
N GLU A 229 -7.65 67.23 -32.91
CA GLU A 229 -8.92 67.92 -32.68
C GLU A 229 -8.72 69.38 -32.28
N GLN A 230 -7.76 69.69 -31.41
CA GLN A 230 -7.39 71.06 -31.04
C GLN A 230 -6.91 71.87 -32.25
N TYR A 231 -6.03 71.28 -33.08
CA TYR A 231 -5.55 71.94 -34.30
C TYR A 231 -6.68 72.19 -35.30
N LYS A 232 -7.59 71.22 -35.49
CA LYS A 232 -8.77 71.39 -36.35
C LYS A 232 -9.67 72.51 -35.83
N ALA A 233 -9.89 72.59 -34.52
CA ALA A 233 -10.67 73.66 -33.91
C ALA A 233 -10.03 75.05 -34.11
N GLN A 234 -8.71 75.17 -33.92
CA GLN A 234 -7.98 76.43 -34.15
C GLN A 234 -8.03 76.87 -35.61
N ILE A 235 -7.88 75.93 -36.56
CA ILE A 235 -8.00 76.22 -37.99
C ILE A 235 -9.40 76.75 -38.28
N LYS A 236 -10.44 76.07 -37.79
CA LYS A 236 -11.83 76.47 -37.99
C LYS A 236 -12.13 77.84 -37.39
N GLU A 237 -11.63 78.13 -36.19
CA GLU A 237 -11.79 79.44 -35.55
C GLU A 237 -11.09 80.55 -36.34
N LYS A 238 -9.91 80.26 -36.90
CA LYS A 238 -9.18 81.20 -37.75
C LYS A 238 -9.92 81.44 -39.06
N GLU A 239 -10.43 80.39 -39.73
CA GLU A 239 -11.25 80.49 -40.93
C GLU A 239 -12.52 81.31 -40.66
N GLU A 240 -13.24 81.02 -39.57
CA GLU A 240 -14.43 81.79 -39.15
C GLU A 240 -14.09 83.26 -38.85
N SER A 241 -12.92 83.54 -38.26
CA SER A 241 -12.45 84.90 -38.01
C SER A 241 -12.05 85.63 -39.30
N GLU A 242 -11.39 84.96 -40.23
CA GLU A 242 -11.03 85.51 -41.54
C GLU A 242 -12.27 85.78 -42.38
N GLU A 243 -13.26 84.90 -42.34
CA GLU A 243 -14.56 85.08 -43.00
C GLU A 243 -15.29 86.30 -42.44
N LYS A 244 -15.36 86.44 -41.10
CA LYS A 244 -15.93 87.63 -40.46
C LYS A 244 -15.22 88.91 -40.88
N MET A 245 -13.89 88.91 -40.92
CA MET A 245 -13.08 90.05 -41.35
C MET A 245 -13.32 90.38 -42.84
N CYS A 246 -13.46 89.37 -43.70
CA CYS A 246 -13.77 89.55 -45.11
C CYS A 246 -15.19 90.10 -45.31
N GLU A 247 -16.18 89.62 -44.54
CA GLU A 247 -17.53 90.17 -44.54
C GLU A 247 -17.55 91.64 -44.11
N GLU A 248 -16.81 91.99 -43.06
CA GLU A 248 -16.70 93.35 -42.56
C GLU A 248 -16.06 94.29 -43.59
N MET A 249 -14.91 93.90 -44.16
CA MET A 249 -14.25 94.62 -45.26
C MET A 249 -15.15 94.77 -46.50
N LYS A 250 -16.00 93.77 -46.77
CA LYS A 250 -16.96 93.83 -47.88
C LYS A 250 -18.06 94.85 -47.60
N ARG A 251 -18.62 94.88 -46.37
CA ARG A 251 -19.61 95.89 -45.96
C ARG A 251 -19.03 97.31 -46.05
N GLU A 252 -17.82 97.52 -45.56
CA GLU A 252 -17.14 98.83 -45.65
C GLU A 252 -16.92 99.28 -47.10
N ARG A 253 -16.54 98.35 -47.99
CA ARG A 253 -16.39 98.64 -49.42
C ARG A 253 -17.72 99.01 -50.07
N GLU A 254 -18.78 98.26 -49.79
CA GLU A 254 -20.13 98.53 -50.31
C GLU A 254 -20.64 99.90 -49.83
N GLU A 255 -20.41 100.24 -48.57
CA GLU A 255 -20.73 101.58 -48.01
C GLU A 255 -19.92 102.69 -48.68
N TRP A 256 -18.61 102.50 -48.88
CA TRP A 256 -17.76 103.47 -49.56
C TRP A 256 -18.15 103.68 -51.03
N GLU A 257 -18.47 102.60 -51.75
CA GLU A 257 -18.96 102.69 -53.13
C GLU A 257 -20.30 103.43 -53.21
N LYS A 258 -21.21 103.18 -52.26
CA LYS A 258 -22.47 103.92 -52.15
C LYS A 258 -22.22 105.41 -51.91
N GLN A 259 -21.35 105.77 -50.97
CA GLN A 259 -20.98 107.17 -50.71
C GLN A 259 -20.37 107.84 -51.94
N LYS A 260 -19.50 107.13 -52.68
CA LYS A 260 -18.88 107.63 -53.90
C LYS A 260 -19.91 107.85 -55.01
N LEU A 261 -20.89 106.96 -55.14
CA LEU A 261 -21.97 107.08 -56.11
C LEU A 261 -22.89 108.26 -55.76
N ASP A 262 -23.24 108.40 -54.48
CA ASP A 262 -24.03 109.54 -53.97
C ASP A 262 -23.31 110.87 -54.21
N GLU A 263 -22.00 110.96 -53.94
CA GLU A 263 -21.18 112.14 -54.21
C GLU A 263 -21.08 112.45 -55.72
N LYS A 264 -21.00 111.41 -56.56
CA LYS A 264 -21.00 111.58 -58.03
C LYS A 264 -22.35 112.12 -58.52
N MET A 265 -23.46 111.54 -58.06
CA MET A 265 -24.82 112.02 -58.37
C MET A 265 -25.01 113.47 -57.92
N ARG A 266 -24.52 113.82 -56.73
CA ARG A 266 -24.56 115.20 -56.21
C ARG A 266 -23.82 116.17 -57.12
N ARG A 267 -22.64 115.79 -57.63
CA ARG A 267 -21.87 116.60 -58.60
C ARG A 267 -22.54 116.69 -59.96
N GLU A 268 -23.12 115.59 -60.45
CA GLU A 268 -23.86 115.59 -61.72
C GLU A 268 -25.10 116.49 -61.64
N GLU A 269 -25.85 116.48 -60.52
CA GLU A 269 -26.94 117.43 -60.27
C GLU A 269 -26.45 118.89 -60.21
N GLU A 270 -25.31 119.16 -59.55
CA GLU A 270 -24.72 120.50 -59.49
C GLU A 270 -24.27 120.99 -60.87
N ASP A 271 -23.68 120.11 -61.69
CA ASP A 271 -23.29 120.37 -63.07
C ASP A 271 -24.49 120.60 -63.98
N GLU A 272 -25.56 119.83 -63.81
CA GLU A 272 -26.81 120.01 -64.54
C GLU A 272 -27.47 121.36 -64.20
N LYS A 273 -27.51 121.72 -62.90
CA LYS A 273 -27.95 123.06 -62.47
C LYS A 273 -27.09 124.18 -63.06
N ARG A 274 -25.77 123.96 -63.25
CA ARG A 274 -24.89 124.91 -63.96
C ARG A 274 -25.25 125.02 -65.43
N ARG A 275 -25.39 123.89 -66.14
CA ARG A 275 -25.75 123.85 -67.56
C ARG A 275 -27.11 124.51 -67.82
N GLU A 276 -28.10 124.28 -66.96
CA GLU A 276 -29.39 124.96 -67.06
C GLU A 276 -29.28 126.47 -66.90
N LYS A 277 -28.44 126.96 -65.98
CA LYS A 277 -28.23 128.40 -65.82
C LYS A 277 -27.56 129.01 -67.05
N GLU A 278 -26.54 128.34 -67.59
CA GLU A 278 -25.88 128.77 -68.84
C GLU A 278 -26.85 128.77 -70.02
N GLN A 279 -27.68 127.74 -70.15
CA GLN A 279 -28.70 127.64 -71.19
C GLN A 279 -29.73 128.78 -71.07
N ARG A 280 -30.21 129.09 -69.86
CA ARG A 280 -31.12 130.23 -69.62
C ARG A 280 -30.51 131.55 -70.07
N VAL A 281 -29.23 131.79 -69.76
CA VAL A 281 -28.50 133.00 -70.19
C VAL A 281 -28.40 133.06 -71.72
N TYR A 282 -28.09 131.94 -72.36
CA TYR A 282 -27.98 131.85 -73.82
C TYR A 282 -29.32 132.09 -74.53
N ASP A 283 -30.41 131.52 -74.01
CA ASP A 283 -31.75 131.70 -74.54
C ASP A 283 -32.24 133.16 -74.40
N GLU A 284 -31.94 133.80 -73.26
CA GLU A 284 -32.27 135.20 -72.99
C GLU A 284 -31.53 136.17 -73.93
N PHE A 285 -30.24 135.88 -74.20
CA PHE A 285 -29.44 136.61 -75.19
C PHE A 285 -30.00 136.45 -76.61
N ASN A 286 -30.37 135.24 -77.01
CA ASN A 286 -30.96 134.98 -78.33
C ASN A 286 -32.32 135.67 -78.52
N LEU A 287 -33.12 135.75 -77.46
CA LEU A 287 -34.41 136.45 -77.50
C LEU A 287 -34.21 137.96 -77.73
N ARG A 288 -33.22 138.58 -77.08
CA ARG A 288 -32.84 139.98 -77.33
C ARG A 288 -32.40 140.21 -78.77
N LEU A 289 -31.55 139.32 -79.29
CA LEU A 289 -31.11 139.37 -80.69
C LEU A 289 -32.27 139.29 -81.68
N LYS A 290 -33.27 138.45 -81.40
CA LYS A 290 -34.47 138.33 -82.23
C LYS A 290 -35.31 139.61 -82.21
N GLN A 291 -35.51 140.21 -81.04
CA GLN A 291 -36.23 141.48 -80.90
C GLN A 291 -35.53 142.62 -81.65
N GLU A 292 -34.19 142.68 -81.62
CA GLU A 292 -33.43 143.65 -82.42
C GLU A 292 -33.57 143.43 -83.93
N ARG A 293 -33.50 142.17 -84.41
CA ARG A 293 -33.70 141.87 -85.84
C ARG A 293 -35.08 142.28 -86.32
N GLU A 294 -36.13 142.05 -85.53
CA GLU A 294 -37.49 142.48 -85.87
C GLU A 294 -37.66 144.00 -85.85
N ARG A 295 -36.91 144.70 -84.99
CA ARG A 295 -36.88 146.17 -84.95
C ARG A 295 -36.24 146.74 -86.22
N MET A 296 -35.06 146.22 -86.58
CA MET A 296 -34.34 146.58 -87.80
C MET A 296 -35.15 146.30 -89.07
N GLN A 297 -35.90 145.19 -89.09
CA GLN A 297 -36.74 144.81 -90.22
C GLN A 297 -37.92 145.78 -90.40
N ARG A 298 -38.57 146.20 -89.30
CA ARG A 298 -39.63 147.21 -89.34
C ARG A 298 -39.15 148.57 -89.84
N GLU A 299 -37.96 149.01 -89.42
CA GLU A 299 -37.35 150.25 -89.93
C GLU A 299 -37.02 150.17 -91.43
N LYS A 300 -36.52 149.01 -91.89
CA LYS A 300 -36.22 148.77 -93.30
C LYS A 300 -37.48 148.81 -94.17
N GLU A 301 -38.58 148.24 -93.70
CA GLU A 301 -39.87 148.25 -94.40
C GLU A 301 -40.48 149.66 -94.49
N ASP A 302 -40.35 150.46 -93.42
CA ASP A 302 -40.82 151.85 -93.41
C ASP A 302 -40.04 152.75 -94.39
N LEU A 303 -38.71 152.55 -94.47
CA LEU A 303 -37.83 153.19 -95.46
C LEU A 303 -38.17 152.81 -96.91
N GLN A 304 -38.46 151.52 -97.17
CA GLN A 304 -38.86 151.06 -98.50
C GLN A 304 -40.23 151.60 -98.93
N SER A 305 -41.17 151.73 -97.99
CA SER A 305 -42.51 152.30 -98.25
C SER A 305 -42.43 153.79 -98.60
N LYS A 306 -41.57 154.56 -97.90
CA LYS A 306 -41.28 155.97 -98.21
C LYS A 306 -40.65 156.15 -99.60
N HIS A 307 -39.67 155.31 -99.95
CA HIS A 307 -39.01 155.37 -101.26
C HIS A 307 -39.96 155.02 -102.43
N LYS A 308 -40.92 154.12 -102.21
CA LYS A 308 -41.92 153.73 -103.21
C LYS A 308 -42.90 154.88 -103.53
N ARG A 309 -43.36 155.60 -102.50
CA ARG A 309 -44.22 156.79 -102.64
C ARG A 309 -43.52 157.95 -103.37
N GLU A 310 -42.22 158.14 -103.17
CA GLU A 310 -41.45 159.14 -103.92
C GLU A 310 -41.28 158.80 -105.41
N LYS A 311 -41.02 157.52 -105.73
CA LYS A 311 -40.90 157.06 -107.13
C LYS A 311 -42.21 157.20 -107.92
N GLU A 312 -43.34 157.00 -107.26
CA GLU A 312 -44.68 157.14 -107.86
C GLU A 312 -45.02 158.61 -108.15
N LYS A 313 -44.71 159.52 -107.21
CA LYS A 313 -44.81 160.98 -107.42
C LYS A 313 -43.92 161.48 -108.57
N ARG A 314 -42.69 160.95 -108.70
CA ARG A 314 -41.79 161.30 -109.83
C ARG A 314 -42.33 160.82 -111.19
N ARG A 315 -43.01 159.68 -111.25
CA ARG A 315 -43.61 159.14 -112.49
C ARG A 315 -44.86 159.92 -112.93
N GLU A 316 -45.68 160.40 -112.01
CA GLU A 316 -46.86 161.22 -112.34
C GLU A 316 -46.50 162.61 -112.88
N ILE A 317 -45.42 163.22 -112.38
CA ILE A 317 -44.90 164.51 -112.89
C ILE A 317 -44.35 164.35 -114.33
N GLN A 318 -43.70 163.22 -114.64
CA GLN A 318 -43.14 162.95 -115.96
C GLN A 318 -44.20 162.67 -117.02
N ASN A 319 -45.32 162.02 -116.66
CA ASN A 319 -46.47 161.80 -117.55
C ASN A 319 -47.31 163.07 -117.79
N ARG A 320 -47.21 164.08 -116.92
CA ARG A 320 -47.86 165.39 -117.10
C ARG A 320 -47.05 166.31 -118.04
N ASN A 321 -45.72 166.29 -117.94
CA ASN A 321 -44.82 167.08 -118.79
C ASN A 321 -44.77 166.60 -120.27
N ASN A 322 -45.03 165.32 -120.56
CA ASN A 322 -45.11 164.83 -121.94
C ASN A 322 -46.44 165.11 -122.63
N ARG A 323 -47.47 165.59 -121.91
CA ARG A 323 -48.74 166.08 -122.49
C ARG A 323 -48.79 167.61 -122.67
N THR A 324 -47.80 168.33 -122.14
CA THR A 324 -47.62 169.81 -122.22
C THR A 324 -46.38 170.21 -123.05
N ARG A 325 -45.76 169.26 -123.73
CA ARG A 325 -44.90 169.50 -124.89
C ARG A 325 -45.75 169.13 -126.12
N GLU A 326 -46.69 169.98 -126.50
CA GLU A 326 -46.23 171.27 -127.01
C GLU A 326 -45.91 171.04 -128.50
N THR A 327 -46.82 170.74 -129.42
CA THR A 327 -47.83 171.71 -129.88
C THR A 327 -47.24 173.12 -130.15
N SER A 328 -45.91 173.19 -130.32
CA SER A 328 -45.07 174.38 -130.48
C SER A 328 -43.81 174.00 -131.28
N GLU A 329 -43.99 173.59 -132.55
CA GLU A 329 -43.03 173.81 -133.66
C GLU A 329 -43.60 173.17 -134.93
N ARG A 330 -44.61 173.88 -135.45
CA ARG A 330 -45.15 173.79 -136.80
C ARG A 330 -44.68 174.99 -137.65
N ASP A 331 -43.60 175.65 -137.24
CA ASP A 331 -43.02 176.83 -137.90
C ASP A 331 -41.49 176.83 -137.80
N THR A 332 -40.83 175.94 -138.54
CA THR A 332 -39.75 176.30 -139.48
C THR A 332 -39.26 175.05 -140.22
N LYS A 333 -39.68 174.95 -141.49
CA LYS A 333 -39.28 174.03 -142.58
C LYS A 333 -39.56 172.54 -142.44
#